data_AF-E6VFL6-F1
#
_entry.id   AF-E6VFL6-F1
#
_cell.length_a   1.000
_cell.length_b   1.000
_cell.length_c   1.000
_cell.angle_alpha   90.00
_cell.angle_beta   90.00
_cell.angle_gamma   90.00
#
_symmetry.space_group_name_H-M   'P 1'
#
loop_
_entity.id
_entity.type
_entity.pdbx_description
1 polymer ?
#
loop_
_entity_poly.entity_id
_entity_poly.type
_entity_poly.pdbx_seq_one_letter_code
_entity_poly.pdbx_strand_id
1 'polypeptide(L)'
;MIQIPLSQIPSAEEFEAAVEAYRAALEAHRSGPPGVPQPRTAELVEAVIGREPDDHPVVAQRAPDRIVVLPYEIVDDRPLPPEVPVMPLEQRKAALMMELQRAAQDAAAAVLSPARARLLSFDATEAMSVPEEARTPAQVAAIDAWSGFNSAMHDIRRRTTEIEVVIEDLTEASIGGFSLPQF
;
A
#
# COMPACT_ATOMS: atom_id res chain seq x y z
N MET A 1 23.36 -11.02 28.81
CA MET A 1 23.21 -11.30 27.37
C MET A 1 23.25 -9.95 26.68
N ILE A 2 24.15 -9.77 25.70
CA ILE A 2 24.35 -8.49 25.02
C ILE A 2 23.29 -8.34 23.94
N GLN A 3 22.66 -7.17 23.81
CA GLN A 3 21.67 -6.90 22.76
C GLN A 3 22.28 -5.99 21.69
N ILE A 4 22.22 -6.42 20.44
CA ILE A 4 22.72 -5.69 19.27
C ILE A 4 21.52 -5.22 18.45
N PRO A 5 21.25 -3.90 18.38
CA PRO A 5 20.14 -3.39 17.58
C PRO A 5 20.40 -3.57 16.09
N LEU A 6 19.45 -4.14 15.36
CA LEU A 6 19.56 -4.35 13.91
C LEU A 6 19.73 -3.03 13.16
N SER A 7 19.21 -1.91 13.69
CA SER A 7 19.40 -0.57 13.11
C SER A 7 20.85 -0.07 13.12
N GLN A 8 21.73 -0.65 13.95
CA GLN A 8 23.12 -0.21 14.12
C GLN A 8 24.14 -1.08 13.37
N ILE A 9 23.68 -2.13 12.70
CA ILE A 9 24.52 -3.09 11.98
C ILE A 9 24.03 -3.24 10.52
N PRO A 10 24.92 -3.54 9.56
CA PRO A 10 24.52 -3.67 8.16
C PRO A 10 23.52 -4.82 7.92
N SER A 11 23.82 -5.97 8.53
CA SER A 11 22.96 -7.16 8.54
C SER A 11 23.42 -8.08 9.68
N ALA A 12 22.56 -9.02 10.06
CA ALA A 12 22.92 -10.03 11.06
C ALA A 12 24.10 -10.91 10.60
N GLU A 13 24.07 -11.35 9.34
CA GLU A 13 25.11 -12.19 8.75
C GLU A 13 26.47 -11.47 8.66
N GLU A 14 26.48 -10.21 8.24
CA GLU A 14 27.72 -9.41 8.19
C GLU A 14 28.27 -9.13 9.59
N PHE A 15 27.39 -8.90 10.58
CA PHE A 15 27.80 -8.71 11.95
C PHE A 15 28.43 -9.99 12.53
N GLU A 16 27.79 -11.15 12.36
CA GLU A 16 28.32 -12.44 12.79
C GLU A 16 29.68 -12.74 12.14
N ALA A 17 29.81 -12.49 10.84
CA ALA A 17 31.08 -12.64 10.13
C ALA A 17 32.17 -11.70 10.67
N ALA A 18 31.82 -10.46 11.00
CA ALA A 18 32.76 -9.49 11.57
C ALA A 18 33.24 -9.89 12.98
N VAL A 19 32.36 -10.46 13.81
CA VAL A 19 32.69 -10.99 15.14
C VAL A 19 33.71 -12.12 15.05
N GLU A 20 33.46 -13.09 14.16
CA GLU A 20 34.37 -14.22 13.97
C GLU A 20 35.73 -13.79 13.36
N ALA A 21 35.71 -12.89 12.38
CA ALA A 21 36.93 -12.35 11.79
C ALA A 21 37.78 -11.59 12.82
N TYR A 22 37.15 -10.79 13.70
CA TYR A 22 37.85 -10.06 14.74
C TYR A 22 38.39 -10.99 15.84
N ARG A 23 37.64 -12.03 16.23
CA ARG A 23 38.12 -13.08 17.15
C ARG A 23 39.38 -13.74 16.62
N ALA A 24 39.35 -14.22 15.37
CA ALA A 24 40.50 -14.86 14.73
C ALA A 24 41.70 -13.91 14.62
N ALA A 25 41.47 -12.63 14.30
CA ALA A 25 42.52 -11.62 14.25
C ALA A 25 43.16 -11.36 15.63
N LEU A 26 42.38 -11.35 16.71
CA LEU A 26 42.90 -11.22 18.08
C LEU A 26 43.69 -12.44 18.53
N GLU A 27 43.23 -13.65 18.20
CA GLU A 27 43.98 -14.89 18.46
C GLU A 27 45.33 -14.88 17.70
N ALA A 28 45.30 -14.53 16.41
CA ALA A 28 46.49 -14.41 15.58
C ALA A 28 47.47 -13.36 16.13
N HIS A 29 46.97 -12.18 16.53
CA HIS A 29 47.77 -11.11 17.13
C HIS A 29 48.46 -11.57 18.42
N ARG A 30 47.77 -12.32 19.29
CA ARG A 30 48.36 -12.84 20.53
C ARG A 30 49.42 -13.92 20.30
N SER A 31 49.28 -14.71 19.24
CA SER A 31 50.28 -15.73 18.85
C SER A 31 51.43 -15.17 18.00
N GLY A 32 51.31 -13.93 17.54
CA GLY A 32 52.23 -13.28 16.61
C GLY A 32 53.47 -12.64 17.26
N PRO A 33 54.36 -12.07 16.43
CA PRO A 33 55.57 -11.40 16.90
C PRO A 33 55.25 -10.14 17.72
N PRO A 34 56.09 -9.79 18.71
CA PRO A 34 55.90 -8.58 19.51
C PRO A 34 56.04 -7.31 18.67
N GLY A 35 55.29 -6.26 19.00
CA GLY A 35 55.34 -4.96 18.32
C GLY A 35 54.32 -4.75 17.20
N VAL A 36 53.49 -5.76 16.90
CA VAL A 36 52.37 -5.62 15.96
C VAL A 36 51.22 -4.86 16.66
N PRO A 37 50.61 -3.84 16.02
CA PRO A 37 49.45 -3.15 16.60
C PRO A 37 48.25 -4.09 16.73
N GLN A 38 47.45 -3.88 17.78
CA GLN A 38 46.23 -4.67 18.00
C GLN A 38 45.23 -4.41 16.87
N PRO A 39 44.57 -5.47 16.35
CA PRO A 39 43.45 -5.32 15.41
C PRO A 39 42.37 -4.40 15.99
N ARG A 40 41.71 -3.60 15.14
CA ARG A 40 40.59 -2.72 15.50
C ARG A 40 39.36 -3.10 14.71
N THR A 41 38.18 -2.93 15.30
CA THR A 41 36.90 -3.13 14.63
C THR A 41 35.85 -2.14 15.17
N ALA A 42 34.60 -2.26 14.75
CA ALA A 42 33.50 -1.48 15.29
C ALA A 42 33.25 -1.81 16.77
N GLU A 43 32.89 -0.81 17.57
CA GLU A 43 32.72 -0.94 19.02
C GLU A 43 31.71 -2.04 19.40
N LEU A 44 30.64 -2.21 18.62
CA LEU A 44 29.64 -3.27 18.82
C LEU A 44 30.21 -4.69 18.64
N VAL A 45 31.18 -4.85 17.74
CA VAL A 45 31.89 -6.12 17.51
C VAL A 45 32.89 -6.36 18.63
N GLU A 46 33.57 -5.32 19.13
CA GLU A 46 34.46 -5.44 20.30
C GLU A 46 33.68 -5.82 21.57
N ALA A 47 32.48 -5.27 21.74
CA ALA A 47 31.64 -5.50 22.92
C ALA A 47 31.24 -6.98 23.12
N VAL A 48 31.16 -7.76 22.04
CA VAL A 48 30.80 -9.19 22.10
C VAL A 48 32.02 -10.12 22.20
N ILE A 49 33.24 -9.59 22.26
CA ILE A 49 34.45 -10.39 22.44
C ILE A 49 34.99 -10.26 23.86
N GLY A 50 35.08 -11.38 24.56
CA GLY A 50 35.61 -11.51 25.91
C GLY A 50 36.96 -12.25 25.96
N ARG A 51 37.55 -12.25 27.17
CA ARG A 51 38.74 -13.05 27.50
C ARG A 51 38.42 -13.95 28.67
N GLU A 52 38.72 -15.23 28.53
CA GLU A 52 38.60 -16.21 29.61
C GLU A 52 40.00 -16.59 30.10
N PRO A 53 40.36 -16.29 31.37
CA PRO A 53 41.62 -16.73 31.94
C PRO A 53 41.63 -18.25 32.09
N ASP A 54 42.74 -18.89 31.73
CA ASP A 54 42.89 -20.35 31.90
C ASP A 54 43.26 -20.65 33.37
N ASP A 55 42.37 -21.32 34.12
CA ASP A 55 42.48 -21.58 35.57
C ASP A 55 43.48 -22.70 35.94
N HIS A 56 44.40 -23.06 35.04
CA HIS A 56 45.36 -24.13 35.30
C HIS A 56 46.44 -23.72 36.33
N PRO A 57 46.87 -24.64 37.22
CA PRO A 57 47.92 -24.37 38.20
C PRO A 57 49.21 -23.96 37.48
N VAL A 58 49.83 -22.88 37.94
CA VAL A 58 50.93 -22.15 37.30
C VAL A 58 52.12 -23.08 37.00
N VAL A 59 52.17 -23.66 35.80
CA VAL A 59 53.36 -24.36 35.28
C VAL A 59 53.95 -23.51 34.16
N ALA A 60 55.02 -22.76 34.48
CA ALA A 60 56.12 -22.18 33.67
C ALA A 60 55.92 -21.67 32.21
N GLN A 61 54.79 -21.85 31.55
CA GLN A 61 54.44 -21.35 30.22
C GLN A 61 52.96 -20.95 30.28
N ARG A 62 52.71 -19.66 30.52
CA ARG A 62 51.37 -19.10 30.56
C ARG A 62 50.68 -19.38 29.22
N ALA A 63 49.70 -20.29 29.19
CA ALA A 63 48.83 -20.42 28.04
C ALA A 63 48.08 -19.08 27.86
N PRO A 64 47.94 -18.55 26.63
CA PRO A 64 47.29 -17.27 26.43
C PRO A 64 45.80 -17.36 26.82
N ASP A 65 45.26 -16.34 27.52
CA ASP A 65 43.82 -16.26 27.81
C ASP A 65 43.03 -16.51 26.52
N ARG A 66 41.99 -17.33 26.61
CA ARG A 66 41.17 -17.70 25.45
C ARG A 66 40.30 -16.52 25.06
N ILE A 67 40.26 -16.22 23.76
CA ILE A 67 39.33 -15.23 23.21
C ILE A 67 38.00 -15.95 22.99
N VAL A 68 36.94 -15.44 23.60
CA VAL A 68 35.61 -16.06 23.54
C VAL A 68 34.59 -15.06 23.02
N VAL A 69 33.62 -15.55 22.24
CA VAL A 69 32.46 -14.76 21.87
C VAL A 69 31.46 -14.83 23.02
N LEU A 70 31.10 -13.69 23.58
CA LEU A 70 30.11 -13.59 24.64
C LEU A 70 28.70 -13.80 24.06
N PRO A 71 27.73 -14.35 24.83
CA PRO A 71 26.37 -14.52 24.35
C PRO A 71 25.71 -13.18 24.00
N TYR A 72 25.31 -13.03 22.74
CA TYR A 72 24.58 -11.88 22.24
C TYR A 72 23.31 -12.30 21.47
N GLU A 73 22.37 -11.37 21.35
CA GLU A 73 21.14 -11.49 20.56
C GLU A 73 21.00 -10.23 19.69
N ILE A 74 20.64 -10.43 18.43
CA ILE A 74 20.34 -9.34 17.50
C ILE A 74 18.84 -9.05 17.57
N VAL A 75 18.48 -7.82 17.92
CA VAL A 75 17.09 -7.40 18.14
C VAL A 75 16.66 -6.48 17.00
N ASP A 76 15.51 -6.79 16.38
CA ASP A 76 14.89 -5.88 15.41
C ASP A 76 14.22 -4.71 16.15
N ASP A 77 14.88 -3.56 16.13
CA ASP A 77 14.43 -2.31 16.75
C ASP A 77 13.80 -1.33 15.75
N ARG A 78 13.55 -1.78 14.51
CA ARG A 78 12.91 -0.94 13.50
C ARG A 78 11.47 -0.63 13.89
N PRO A 79 10.98 0.60 13.67
CA PRO A 79 9.60 0.94 13.92
C PRO A 79 8.69 0.04 13.08
N LEU A 80 7.70 -0.60 13.71
CA LEU A 80 6.63 -1.30 13.02
C LEU A 80 5.98 -0.32 12.02
N PRO A 81 5.73 -0.72 10.76
CA PRO A 81 5.01 0.12 9.84
C PRO A 81 3.64 0.49 10.45
N PRO A 82 3.15 1.72 10.28
CA PRO A 82 1.84 2.11 10.79
C PRO A 82 0.78 1.19 10.19
N GLU A 83 -0.07 0.61 11.03
CA GLU A 83 -1.28 -0.08 10.58
C GLU A 83 -2.10 0.92 9.75
N VAL A 84 -2.17 0.71 8.43
CA VAL A 84 -3.05 1.50 7.57
C VAL A 84 -4.47 1.16 8.00
N PRO A 85 -5.27 2.12 8.50
CA PRO A 85 -6.64 1.83 8.89
C PRO A 85 -7.40 1.34 7.66
N VAL A 86 -7.79 0.07 7.67
CA VAL A 86 -8.64 -0.49 6.62
C VAL A 86 -9.99 0.21 6.73
N MET A 87 -10.37 0.98 5.70
CA MET A 87 -11.68 1.63 5.67
C MET A 87 -12.79 0.58 5.87
N PRO A 88 -13.74 0.79 6.80
CA PRO A 88 -14.88 -0.11 6.98
C PRO A 88 -15.60 -0.41 5.65
N LEU A 89 -16.18 -1.60 5.51
CA LEU A 89 -16.93 -2.01 4.31
C LEU A 89 -17.92 -0.95 3.84
N GLU A 90 -18.71 -0.42 4.77
CA GLU A 90 -19.72 0.61 4.48
C GLU A 90 -19.13 1.90 3.91
N GLN A 91 -17.94 2.30 4.35
CA GLN A 91 -17.27 3.48 3.80
C GLN A 91 -16.74 3.22 2.40
N ARG A 92 -16.23 2.02 2.13
CA ARG A 92 -15.81 1.62 0.77
C ARG A 92 -16.99 1.50 -0.18
N LYS A 93 -18.12 0.94 0.26
CA LYS A 93 -19.37 0.92 -0.52
C LYS A 93 -19.88 2.33 -0.81
N ALA A 94 -19.88 3.20 0.20
CA ALA A 94 -20.26 4.60 0.01
C ALA A 94 -19.35 5.32 -1.02
N ALA A 95 -18.04 5.07 -0.99
CA ALA A 95 -17.12 5.61 -1.98
C ALA A 95 -17.44 5.13 -3.40
N LEU A 96 -17.73 3.82 -3.57
CA LEU A 96 -18.15 3.26 -4.86
C LEU A 96 -19.48 3.86 -5.34
N MET A 97 -20.46 4.05 -4.44
CA MET A 97 -21.72 4.71 -4.77
C MET A 97 -21.50 6.15 -5.25
N MET A 98 -20.62 6.91 -4.59
CA MET A 98 -20.28 8.27 -5.03
C MET A 98 -19.62 8.28 -6.41
N GLU A 99 -18.71 7.34 -6.67
CA GLU A 99 -18.05 7.21 -7.96
C GLU A 99 -19.03 6.81 -9.07
N LEU A 100 -19.96 5.88 -8.78
CA LEU A 100 -21.03 5.48 -9.68
C LEU A 100 -21.94 6.66 -10.06
N GLN A 101 -22.35 7.47 -9.07
CA GLN A 101 -23.17 8.64 -9.32
C GLN A 101 -22.44 9.68 -10.19
N ARG A 102 -21.14 9.87 -9.98
CA ARG A 102 -20.32 10.72 -10.84
C ARG A 102 -20.24 10.17 -12.27
N ALA A 103 -19.95 8.88 -12.43
CA ALA A 103 -19.87 8.25 -13.75
C ALA A 103 -21.20 8.34 -14.52
N ALA A 104 -22.33 8.16 -13.84
CA ALA A 104 -23.66 8.32 -14.43
C ALA A 104 -23.94 9.76 -14.87
N GLN A 105 -23.50 10.76 -14.10
CA GLN A 105 -23.60 12.17 -14.47
C GLN A 105 -22.73 12.50 -15.70
N ASP A 106 -21.50 11.99 -15.74
CA ASP A 106 -20.59 12.16 -16.88
C ASP A 106 -21.18 11.52 -18.15
N ALA A 107 -21.74 10.32 -18.05
CA ALA A 107 -22.43 9.64 -19.14
C ALA A 107 -23.66 10.44 -19.64
N ALA A 108 -24.49 10.94 -18.72
CA ALA A 108 -25.65 11.77 -19.07
C ALA A 108 -25.23 13.06 -19.80
N ALA A 109 -24.17 13.73 -19.32
CA ALA A 109 -23.64 14.94 -19.95
C ALA A 109 -23.03 14.68 -21.34
N ALA A 110 -22.53 13.46 -21.58
CA ALA A 110 -22.04 13.03 -22.89
C ALA A 110 -23.17 12.81 -23.90
N VAL A 111 -24.35 12.36 -23.47
CA VAL A 111 -25.55 12.28 -24.34
C VAL A 111 -25.98 13.68 -24.76
N LEU A 112 -26.18 14.57 -23.79
CA LEU A 112 -26.55 15.94 -24.05
C LEU A 112 -26.16 16.85 -22.87
N SER A 113 -25.57 18.00 -23.17
CA SER A 113 -25.20 18.93 -22.09
C SER A 113 -26.45 19.41 -21.33
N PRO A 114 -26.34 19.74 -20.02
CA PRO A 114 -27.49 20.14 -19.22
C PRO A 114 -28.24 21.37 -19.75
N ALA A 115 -27.56 22.29 -20.43
CA ALA A 115 -28.19 23.45 -21.07
C ALA A 115 -29.02 23.04 -22.30
N ARG A 116 -28.48 22.15 -23.13
CA ARG A 116 -29.18 21.64 -24.32
C ARG A 116 -30.35 20.73 -23.96
N ALA A 117 -30.21 19.91 -22.92
CA ALA A 117 -31.32 19.09 -22.42
C ALA A 117 -32.49 19.96 -21.94
N ARG A 118 -32.21 21.07 -21.24
CA ARG A 118 -33.23 22.04 -20.84
C ARG A 118 -33.91 22.69 -22.03
N LEU A 119 -33.14 23.17 -23.02
CA LEU A 119 -33.70 23.77 -24.23
C LEU A 119 -34.60 22.78 -24.98
N LEU A 120 -34.11 21.56 -25.21
CA LEU A 120 -34.88 20.50 -25.86
C LEU A 120 -36.17 20.17 -25.11
N SER A 121 -36.14 20.18 -23.77
CA SER A 121 -37.35 19.96 -22.97
C SER A 121 -38.40 21.06 -23.15
N PHE A 122 -37.98 22.32 -23.32
CA PHE A 122 -38.90 23.43 -23.61
C PHE A 122 -39.50 23.30 -25.01
N ASP A 123 -38.64 23.06 -26.03
CA ASP A 123 -39.07 22.90 -27.42
C ASP A 123 -40.07 21.74 -27.56
N ALA A 124 -39.78 20.61 -26.93
CA ALA A 124 -40.67 19.44 -26.95
C ALA A 124 -41.97 19.67 -26.18
N THR A 125 -41.94 20.38 -25.05
CA THR A 125 -43.15 20.73 -24.28
C THR A 125 -44.05 21.67 -25.07
N GLU A 126 -43.47 22.68 -25.72
CA GLU A 126 -44.21 23.58 -26.61
C GLU A 126 -44.82 22.81 -27.78
N ALA A 127 -44.03 21.94 -28.43
CA ALA A 127 -44.49 21.08 -29.53
C ALA A 127 -45.64 20.15 -29.11
N MET A 128 -45.57 19.54 -27.93
CA MET A 128 -46.61 18.63 -27.40
C MET A 128 -47.92 19.36 -27.08
N SER A 129 -47.89 20.67 -26.83
CA SER A 129 -49.09 21.48 -26.59
C SER A 129 -49.91 21.76 -27.86
N VAL A 130 -49.31 21.60 -29.04
CA VAL A 130 -49.98 21.77 -30.33
C VAL A 130 -50.70 20.46 -30.71
N PRO A 131 -51.96 20.53 -31.19
CA PRO A 131 -52.68 19.37 -31.73
C PRO A 131 -51.87 18.66 -32.81
N GLU A 132 -51.89 17.33 -32.82
CA GLU A 132 -51.00 16.51 -33.65
C GLU A 132 -51.12 16.84 -35.15
N GLU A 133 -52.33 17.12 -35.62
CA GLU A 133 -52.62 17.45 -37.03
C GLU A 133 -52.09 18.83 -37.45
N ALA A 134 -51.79 19.70 -36.48
CA ALA A 134 -51.30 21.05 -36.69
C ALA A 134 -49.80 21.21 -36.41
N ARG A 135 -49.10 20.13 -36.03
CA ARG A 135 -47.67 20.18 -35.72
C ARG A 135 -46.84 20.40 -36.99
N THR A 136 -45.88 21.31 -36.88
CA THR A 136 -44.87 21.51 -37.91
C THR A 136 -43.84 20.36 -37.90
N PRO A 137 -43.12 20.11 -39.01
CA PRO A 137 -42.04 19.12 -39.03
C PRO A 137 -40.96 19.36 -37.95
N ALA A 138 -40.67 20.63 -37.62
CA ALA A 138 -39.71 20.97 -36.57
C ALA A 138 -40.20 20.57 -35.17
N GLN A 139 -41.49 20.73 -34.89
CA GLN A 139 -42.11 20.30 -33.62
C GLN A 139 -42.11 18.78 -33.47
N VAL A 140 -42.41 18.05 -34.55
CA VAL A 140 -42.31 16.57 -34.55
C VAL A 140 -40.87 16.14 -34.27
N ALA A 141 -39.89 16.74 -34.95
CA ALA A 141 -38.48 16.43 -34.72
C ALA A 141 -38.01 16.73 -33.29
N ALA A 142 -38.51 17.80 -32.66
CA ALA A 142 -38.21 18.13 -31.26
C ALA A 142 -38.76 17.07 -30.29
N ILE A 143 -39.99 16.60 -30.53
CA ILE A 143 -40.61 15.51 -29.73
C ILE A 143 -39.81 14.22 -29.89
N ASP A 144 -39.44 13.85 -31.12
CA ASP A 144 -38.66 12.64 -31.39
C ASP A 144 -37.27 12.71 -30.74
N ALA A 145 -36.59 13.84 -30.84
CA ALA A 145 -35.31 14.07 -30.20
C ALA A 145 -35.42 13.99 -28.66
N TRP A 146 -36.47 14.54 -28.08
CA TRP A 146 -36.74 14.44 -26.64
C TRP A 146 -37.04 13.01 -26.19
N SER A 147 -37.80 12.26 -26.98
CA SER A 147 -38.08 10.84 -26.74
C SER A 147 -36.79 10.01 -26.77
N GLY A 148 -35.95 10.22 -27.80
CA GLY A 148 -34.64 9.56 -27.92
C GLY A 148 -33.71 9.89 -26.76
N PHE A 149 -33.65 11.16 -26.35
CA PHE A 149 -32.90 11.58 -25.17
C PHE A 149 -33.38 10.87 -23.90
N ASN A 150 -34.70 10.83 -23.64
CA ASN A 150 -35.24 10.15 -22.48
C ASN A 150 -34.96 8.65 -22.49
N SER A 151 -35.02 8.00 -23.66
CA SER A 151 -34.66 6.59 -23.79
C SER A 151 -33.21 6.35 -23.34
N ALA A 152 -32.26 7.14 -23.83
CA ALA A 152 -30.86 7.04 -23.41
C ALA A 152 -30.68 7.29 -21.91
N MET A 153 -31.39 8.28 -21.35
CA MET A 153 -31.36 8.56 -19.91
C MET A 153 -31.96 7.42 -19.06
N HIS A 154 -33.00 6.75 -19.56
CA HIS A 154 -33.58 5.58 -18.91
C HIS A 154 -32.61 4.40 -18.90
N ASP A 155 -31.88 4.16 -20.00
CA ASP A 155 -30.87 3.11 -20.06
C ASP A 155 -29.73 3.37 -19.07
N ILE A 156 -29.23 4.61 -18.98
CA ILE A 156 -28.22 5.00 -17.98
C ILE A 156 -28.75 4.73 -16.58
N ARG A 157 -29.95 5.20 -16.23
CA ARG A 157 -30.54 5.00 -14.91
C ARG A 157 -30.71 3.52 -14.58
N ARG A 158 -31.19 2.73 -15.53
CA ARG A 158 -31.35 1.29 -15.35
C ARG A 158 -30.02 0.62 -15.04
N ARG A 159 -28.97 0.92 -15.81
CA ARG A 159 -27.62 0.40 -15.55
C ARG A 159 -27.08 0.85 -14.20
N THR A 160 -27.26 2.11 -13.83
CA THR A 160 -26.89 2.62 -12.51
C THR A 160 -27.55 1.79 -11.40
N THR A 161 -28.87 1.59 -11.47
CA THR A 161 -29.59 0.79 -10.47
C THR A 161 -29.13 -0.67 -10.44
N GLU A 162 -28.86 -1.28 -11.60
CA GLU A 162 -28.29 -2.63 -11.66
C GLU A 162 -26.93 -2.71 -10.93
N ILE A 163 -26.08 -1.69 -11.07
CA ILE A 163 -24.77 -1.62 -10.39
C ILE A 163 -24.93 -1.31 -8.89
N GLU A 164 -25.86 -0.45 -8.50
CA GLU A 164 -26.16 -0.14 -7.09
C GLU A 164 -26.48 -1.42 -6.31
N VAL A 165 -27.34 -2.29 -6.87
CA VAL A 165 -27.66 -3.59 -6.28
C VAL A 165 -26.41 -4.45 -6.11
N VAL A 166 -25.52 -4.47 -7.10
CA VAL A 166 -24.25 -5.23 -7.00
C VAL A 166 -23.37 -4.67 -5.88
N ILE A 167 -23.28 -3.35 -5.72
CA ILE A 167 -22.49 -2.70 -4.65
C ILE A 167 -23.08 -3.04 -3.27
N GLU A 168 -24.40 -3.04 -3.13
CA GLU A 168 -25.09 -3.44 -1.89
C GLU A 168 -24.73 -4.87 -1.47
N ASP A 169 -24.60 -5.78 -2.43
CA ASP A 169 -24.25 -7.19 -2.22
C ASP A 169 -22.73 -7.45 -2.01
N LEU A 170 -21.87 -6.42 -2.13
CA LEU A 170 -20.43 -6.61 -1.92
C LEU A 170 -20.10 -6.98 -0.46
N THR A 171 -19.08 -7.81 -0.30
CA THR A 171 -18.57 -8.27 0.99
C THR A 171 -17.12 -7.82 1.18
N GLU A 172 -16.60 -7.97 2.39
CA GLU A 172 -15.18 -7.75 2.69
C GLU A 172 -14.23 -8.48 1.72
N ALA A 173 -14.60 -9.70 1.31
CA ALA A 173 -13.79 -10.52 0.41
C ALA A 173 -13.87 -10.08 -1.07
N SER A 174 -14.97 -9.46 -1.50
CA SER A 174 -15.21 -9.16 -2.91
C SER A 174 -14.97 -7.69 -3.28
N ILE A 175 -15.10 -6.76 -2.32
CA ILE A 175 -15.03 -5.32 -2.60
C ILE A 175 -13.65 -4.87 -3.10
N GLY A 176 -12.57 -5.52 -2.68
CA GLY A 176 -11.21 -5.16 -3.09
C GLY A 176 -10.89 -5.40 -4.56
N GLY A 177 -11.64 -6.30 -5.23
CA GLY A 177 -11.50 -6.58 -6.66
C GLY A 177 -12.60 -5.97 -7.52
N PHE A 178 -13.55 -5.26 -6.93
CA PHE A 178 -14.67 -4.68 -7.67
C PHE A 178 -14.28 -3.35 -8.31
N SER A 179 -14.61 -3.20 -9.59
CA SER A 179 -14.46 -1.96 -10.35
C SER A 179 -15.77 -1.63 -11.04
N LEU A 180 -16.13 -0.35 -11.09
CA LEU A 180 -17.31 0.08 -11.80
C LEU A 180 -17.20 -0.22 -13.30
N PRO A 181 -18.26 -0.77 -13.93
CA PRO A 181 -18.30 -0.95 -15.38
C PRO A 181 -18.43 0.41 -16.08
N GLN A 182 -18.05 0.45 -17.36
CA GLN A 182 -18.19 1.65 -18.20
C GLN A 182 -19.64 1.82 -18.69
N PHE A 183 -20.08 3.07 -18.78
CA PHE A 183 -21.42 3.47 -19.25
C PHE A 183 -21.50 3.55 -20.79
#